data_AF-Q9EVK9-F1
#
_entry.id   AF-Q9EVK9-F1
#
_cell.length_a   1.000
_cell.length_b   1.000
_cell.length_c   1.000
_cell.angle_alpha   90.00
_cell.angle_beta   90.00
_cell.angle_gamma   90.00
#
_symmetry.space_group_name_H-M   'P 1'
#
loop_
_entity.id
_entity.type
_entity.pdbx_description
1 polymer ?
#
loop_
_entity_poly.entity_id
_entity_poly.type
_entity_poly.pdbx_seq_one_letter_code
_entity_poly.pdbx_strand_id
1 'polypeptide(L)'
;DKWKLFRALCEAKPLLGIGDRALAVLNALLSFYPKNELAQGNGLIVFPSNIQLSLRTHGMAEQTVRRHLAALVDAGLLLRKDSPNGKRYVRRDRAGEVDEAFGFSLAPLLARAEEIEQLAAAVMAERLHVQRLRERITLCRRDIAKLIEAAVEEDIPGDWQGLYSEFRDLIEGLPRSPTTAQLELLLDELTGVRTN
;
A
#
# COMPACT_ATOMS: atom_id res chain seq x y z
N ASP A 1 -0.14 13.82 12.54
CA ASP A 1 -0.81 14.34 11.32
C ASP A 1 -1.67 13.24 10.68
N LYS A 2 -2.98 13.47 10.56
CA LYS A 2 -3.94 12.51 9.98
C LYS A 2 -3.71 12.23 8.50
N TRP A 3 -3.20 13.20 7.73
CA TRP A 3 -2.95 13.03 6.31
C TRP A 3 -1.65 12.28 6.04
N LYS A 4 -0.65 12.41 6.92
CA LYS A 4 0.51 11.53 6.91
C LYS A 4 0.09 10.08 7.13
N LEU A 5 -0.74 9.83 8.16
CA LEU A 5 -1.25 8.49 8.45
C LEU A 5 -2.10 7.93 7.30
N PHE A 6 -2.95 8.76 6.69
CA PHE A 6 -3.74 8.36 5.52
C PHE A 6 -2.86 7.94 4.34
N ARG A 7 -1.76 8.66 4.06
CA ARG A 7 -0.80 8.24 3.03
C ARG A 7 -0.16 6.89 3.36
N ALA A 8 0.22 6.67 4.61
CA ALA A 8 0.74 5.37 5.04
C ALA A 8 -0.28 4.24 4.84
N LEU A 9 -1.55 4.47 5.14
CA LEU A 9 -2.64 3.52 4.85
C LEU A 9 -2.77 3.18 3.37
N CYS A 10 -2.65 4.19 2.49
CA CYS A 10 -2.67 3.97 1.04
C CYS A 10 -1.51 3.09 0.57
N GLU A 11 -0.32 3.24 1.15
CA GLU A 11 0.83 2.39 0.83
C GLU A 11 0.70 0.99 1.41
N ALA A 12 0.25 0.88 2.67
CA ALA A 12 0.07 -0.38 3.39
C ALA A 12 -1.15 -1.21 2.92
N LYS A 13 -1.98 -0.67 2.02
CA LYS A 13 -3.22 -1.31 1.55
C LYS A 13 -3.09 -2.79 1.16
N PRO A 14 -2.00 -3.27 0.50
CA PRO A 14 -1.91 -4.68 0.11
C PRO A 14 -1.79 -5.62 1.32
N LEU A 15 -1.26 -5.14 2.44
CA LEU A 15 -1.08 -5.90 3.67
C LEU A 15 -2.26 -5.77 4.64
N LEU A 16 -3.05 -4.70 4.52
CA LEU A 16 -4.20 -4.42 5.40
C LEU A 16 -5.51 -5.06 4.92
N GLY A 17 -5.54 -5.70 3.74
CA GLY A 17 -6.73 -6.36 3.21
C GLY A 17 -7.87 -5.39 2.83
N ILE A 18 -7.57 -4.11 2.65
CA ILE A 18 -8.55 -3.08 2.30
C ILE A 18 -8.38 -2.58 0.85
N GLY A 19 -9.50 -2.33 0.19
CA GLY A 19 -9.51 -1.80 -1.18
C GLY A 19 -9.61 -0.27 -1.26
N ASP A 20 -9.34 0.29 -2.44
CA ASP A 20 -9.31 1.74 -2.69
C ASP A 20 -10.62 2.44 -2.34
N ARG A 21 -11.77 1.78 -2.56
CA ARG A 21 -13.08 2.33 -2.18
C ARG A 21 -13.26 2.45 -0.66
N ALA A 22 -12.66 1.56 0.13
CA ALA A 22 -12.67 1.67 1.59
C ALA A 22 -11.77 2.83 2.04
N LEU A 23 -10.59 2.98 1.45
CA LEU A 23 -9.73 4.15 1.68
C LEU A 23 -10.41 5.46 1.32
N ALA A 24 -11.19 5.52 0.25
CA ALA A 24 -11.97 6.71 -0.11
C ALA A 24 -12.99 7.09 0.98
N VAL A 25 -13.68 6.10 1.55
CA VAL A 25 -14.59 6.33 2.69
C VAL A 25 -13.83 6.78 3.93
N LEU A 26 -12.65 6.20 4.20
CA LEU A 26 -11.80 6.62 5.31
C LEU A 26 -11.29 8.06 5.15
N ASN A 27 -10.88 8.44 3.94
CA ASN A 27 -10.51 9.81 3.57
C ASN A 27 -11.67 10.78 3.86
N ALA A 28 -12.87 10.41 3.44
CA ALA A 28 -14.07 11.18 3.72
C ALA A 28 -14.31 11.32 5.23
N LEU A 29 -14.17 10.25 6.02
CA LEU A 29 -14.30 10.31 7.48
C LEU A 29 -13.26 11.26 8.11
N LEU A 30 -11.98 11.17 7.72
CA LEU A 30 -10.91 12.05 8.21
C LEU A 30 -11.15 13.52 7.89
N SER A 31 -11.85 13.82 6.78
CA SER A 31 -12.24 15.20 6.43
C SER A 31 -13.34 15.78 7.32
N PHE A 32 -14.08 14.96 8.07
CA PHE A 32 -15.04 15.44 9.09
C PHE A 32 -14.38 15.69 10.45
N TYR A 33 -13.16 15.21 10.67
CA TYR A 33 -12.42 15.49 11.89
C TYR A 33 -11.75 16.89 11.78
N PRO A 34 -12.06 17.85 12.67
CA PRO A 34 -11.73 19.26 12.46
C PRO A 34 -10.23 19.57 12.60
N LYS A 35 -9.50 18.77 13.41
CA LYS A 35 -8.07 18.99 13.65
C LYS A 35 -7.23 18.22 12.65
N ASN A 36 -5.98 18.66 12.45
CA ASN A 36 -5.02 17.92 11.63
C ASN A 36 -4.38 16.77 12.41
N GLU A 37 -4.32 16.88 13.74
CA GLU A 37 -3.72 15.87 14.61
C GLU A 37 -4.78 15.03 15.30
N LEU A 38 -4.68 13.71 15.11
CA LEU A 38 -5.43 12.73 15.88
C LEU A 38 -4.79 12.65 17.27
N ALA A 39 -5.52 13.05 18.30
CA ALA A 39 -5.07 12.97 19.68
C ALA A 39 -6.24 12.58 20.59
N GLN A 40 -5.98 11.78 21.62
CA GLN A 40 -7.03 11.28 22.52
C GLN A 40 -7.82 12.41 23.19
N GLY A 41 -7.16 13.51 23.56
CA GLY A 41 -7.78 14.67 24.20
C GLY A 41 -8.74 15.49 23.33
N ASN A 42 -8.87 15.18 22.02
CA ASN A 42 -9.66 15.96 21.07
C ASN A 42 -10.97 15.29 20.64
N GLY A 43 -11.31 14.14 21.23
CA GLY A 43 -12.47 13.34 20.82
C GLY A 43 -12.27 12.73 19.43
N LEU A 44 -12.01 11.43 19.35
CA LEU A 44 -11.71 10.75 18.07
C LEU A 44 -12.97 10.25 17.35
N ILE A 45 -14.15 10.77 17.66
CA ILE A 45 -15.43 10.29 17.13
C ILE A 45 -15.94 11.27 16.06
N VAL A 46 -16.21 10.74 14.87
CA VAL A 46 -16.88 11.47 13.78
C VAL A 46 -18.25 10.86 13.50
N PHE A 47 -19.22 11.70 13.14
CA PHE A 47 -20.63 11.28 12.97
C PHE A 47 -21.27 11.76 11.66
N PRO A 48 -20.61 11.65 10.49
CA PRO A 48 -21.25 12.02 9.23
C PRO A 48 -22.38 11.07 8.86
N SER A 49 -23.41 11.58 8.18
CA SER A 49 -24.45 10.75 7.58
C SER A 49 -23.91 9.98 6.37
N ASN A 50 -24.58 8.89 5.98
CA ASN A 50 -24.18 8.12 4.80
C ASN A 50 -24.29 8.96 3.52
N ILE A 51 -25.26 9.88 3.47
CA ILE A 51 -25.43 10.86 2.39
C ILE A 51 -24.20 11.79 2.33
N GLN A 52 -23.74 12.31 3.46
CA GLN A 52 -22.55 13.16 3.52
C GLN A 52 -21.28 12.42 3.09
N LEU A 53 -21.14 11.15 3.47
CA LEU A 53 -20.04 10.30 3.00
C LEU A 53 -20.16 10.01 1.50
N SER A 54 -21.35 9.73 0.98
CA SER A 54 -21.61 9.54 -0.46
C SER A 54 -21.14 10.73 -1.28
N LEU A 55 -21.48 11.96 -0.85
CA LEU A 55 -21.06 13.19 -1.51
C LEU A 55 -19.54 13.34 -1.57
N ARG A 56 -18.83 13.01 -0.48
CA ARG A 56 -17.35 13.09 -0.42
C ARG A 56 -16.62 11.90 -1.05
N THR A 57 -17.35 10.89 -1.49
CA THR A 57 -16.82 9.68 -2.15
C THR A 57 -17.27 9.59 -3.60
N HIS A 58 -17.43 10.75 -4.26
CA HIS A 58 -17.82 10.89 -5.66
C HIS A 58 -19.18 10.23 -6.00
N GLY A 59 -20.16 10.37 -5.10
CA GLY A 59 -21.52 9.87 -5.32
C GLY A 59 -21.68 8.36 -5.09
N MET A 60 -20.79 7.75 -4.30
CA MET A 60 -20.91 6.34 -3.93
C MET A 60 -22.27 6.06 -3.28
N ALA A 61 -23.01 5.06 -3.79
CA ALA A 61 -24.31 4.69 -3.23
C ALA A 61 -24.20 4.36 -1.72
N GLU A 62 -25.20 4.72 -0.93
CA GLU A 62 -25.16 4.55 0.53
C GLU A 62 -24.98 3.11 1.00
N GLN A 63 -25.52 2.13 0.26
CA GLN A 63 -25.28 0.71 0.54
C GLN A 63 -23.81 0.34 0.38
N THR A 64 -23.15 0.89 -0.64
CA THR A 64 -21.72 0.70 -0.90
C THR A 64 -20.88 1.39 0.17
N VAL A 65 -21.25 2.60 0.60
CA VAL A 65 -20.63 3.30 1.74
C VAL A 65 -20.71 2.43 3.00
N ARG A 66 -21.90 1.90 3.33
CA ARG A 66 -22.09 1.00 4.49
C ARG A 66 -21.21 -0.25 4.42
N ARG A 67 -21.13 -0.89 3.25
CA ARG A 67 -20.25 -2.05 3.05
C ARG A 67 -18.78 -1.72 3.31
N HIS A 68 -18.31 -0.58 2.83
CA HIS A 68 -16.92 -0.16 3.04
C HIS A 68 -16.66 0.30 4.47
N LEU A 69 -17.64 0.90 5.16
CA LEU A 69 -17.55 1.16 6.60
C LEU A 69 -17.42 -0.15 7.39
N ALA A 70 -18.18 -1.19 7.04
CA ALA A 70 -18.03 -2.51 7.66
C ALA A 70 -16.62 -3.07 7.43
N ALA A 71 -16.12 -3.06 6.19
CA ALA A 71 -14.76 -3.53 5.88
C ALA A 71 -13.66 -2.78 6.67
N LEU A 72 -13.83 -1.47 6.90
CA LEU A 72 -12.89 -0.69 7.73
C LEU A 72 -12.97 -1.05 9.22
N VAL A 73 -14.15 -1.43 9.71
CA VAL A 73 -14.33 -1.94 11.08
C VAL A 73 -13.74 -3.34 11.22
N ASP A 74 -14.00 -4.23 10.26
CA ASP A 74 -13.47 -5.59 10.22
C ASP A 74 -11.94 -5.60 10.14
N ALA A 75 -11.36 -4.66 9.39
CA ALA A 75 -9.90 -4.45 9.34
C ALA A 75 -9.32 -3.79 10.61
N GLY A 76 -10.15 -3.48 11.61
CA GLY A 76 -9.72 -2.85 12.87
C GLY A 76 -9.19 -1.43 12.70
N LEU A 77 -9.57 -0.73 11.63
CA LEU A 77 -9.17 0.66 11.35
C LEU A 77 -10.17 1.66 11.90
N LEU A 78 -11.42 1.24 12.10
CA LEU A 78 -12.47 2.02 12.73
C LEU A 78 -13.13 1.21 13.83
N LEU A 79 -13.66 1.90 14.83
CA LEU A 79 -14.59 1.30 15.78
C LEU A 79 -15.96 1.95 15.62
N ARG A 80 -16.99 1.14 15.44
CA ARG A 80 -18.36 1.63 15.40
C ARG A 80 -18.88 1.80 16.82
N LYS A 81 -19.31 3.01 17.18
CA LYS A 81 -19.95 3.31 18.46
C LYS A 81 -21.45 3.49 18.21
N ASP A 82 -22.19 2.40 18.34
CA ASP A 82 -23.64 2.39 18.17
C ASP A 82 -24.36 2.95 19.40
N SER A 83 -25.52 3.56 19.17
CA SER A 83 -26.43 3.99 20.23
C SER A 83 -27.35 2.85 20.64
N PRO A 84 -27.69 2.67 21.93
CA PRO A 84 -28.61 1.64 22.40
C PRO A 84 -29.99 1.64 21.73
N ASN A 85 -30.41 2.75 21.12
CA ASN A 85 -31.77 2.94 20.59
C ASN A 85 -31.86 3.13 19.05
N GLY A 86 -30.81 2.84 18.28
CA GLY A 86 -30.90 2.79 16.81
C GLY A 86 -31.22 4.11 16.10
N LYS A 87 -31.16 5.27 16.78
CA LYS A 87 -31.31 6.60 16.18
C LYS A 87 -30.08 7.46 16.46
N ARG A 88 -29.51 8.06 15.41
CA ARG A 88 -28.33 8.95 15.46
C ARG A 88 -28.77 10.36 15.89
N TYR A 89 -28.74 10.66 17.17
CA TYR A 89 -28.89 12.03 17.67
C TYR A 89 -27.82 12.34 18.72
N VAL A 90 -27.32 13.56 18.70
CA VAL A 90 -26.53 14.17 19.78
C VAL A 90 -27.52 14.63 20.84
N ARG A 91 -27.44 14.11 22.08
CA ARG A 91 -28.02 14.80 23.24
C ARG A 91 -27.02 15.88 23.63
N ARG A 92 -27.39 17.15 23.43
CA ARG A 92 -26.73 18.26 24.11
C ARG A 92 -27.41 18.37 25.48
N ASP A 93 -26.64 18.36 26.55
CA ASP A 93 -27.17 18.72 27.87
C ASP A 93 -27.51 20.22 27.90
N ARG A 94 -28.15 20.68 28.99
CA ARG A 94 -28.48 22.11 29.17
C ARG A 94 -27.24 23.01 29.36
N ALA A 95 -26.04 22.46 29.43
CA ALA A 95 -24.77 23.17 29.58
C ALA A 95 -23.92 23.18 28.28
N GLY A 96 -24.34 22.48 27.22
CA GLY A 96 -23.66 22.48 25.92
C GLY A 96 -22.51 21.45 25.79
N GLU A 97 -22.33 20.57 26.77
CA GLU A 97 -21.34 19.49 26.73
C GLU A 97 -21.92 18.25 26.02
N VAL A 98 -21.10 17.60 25.18
CA VAL A 98 -21.50 16.42 24.39
C VAL A 98 -21.34 15.18 25.25
N ASP A 99 -22.42 14.77 25.91
CA ASP A 99 -22.39 13.70 26.91
C ASP A 99 -22.19 12.30 26.27
N GLU A 100 -22.67 12.05 25.05
CA GLU A 100 -22.47 10.77 24.34
C GLU A 100 -22.38 10.95 22.80
N ALA A 101 -21.22 10.66 22.21
CA ALA A 101 -21.05 10.66 20.75
C ALA A 101 -21.29 9.28 20.14
N PHE A 102 -22.30 9.17 19.25
CA PHE A 102 -22.62 7.98 18.47
C PHE A 102 -22.16 8.15 17.02
N GLY A 103 -21.26 7.29 16.53
CA GLY A 103 -20.56 7.48 15.26
C GLY A 103 -19.42 6.48 15.03
N PHE A 104 -18.39 6.91 14.30
CA PHE A 104 -17.17 6.14 14.05
C PHE A 104 -16.00 6.72 14.84
N SER A 105 -15.38 5.89 15.66
CA SER A 105 -14.15 6.21 16.38
C SER A 105 -12.93 5.93 15.50
N LEU A 106 -12.10 6.96 15.37
CA LEU A 106 -10.78 6.97 14.74
C LEU A 106 -9.66 6.55 15.72
N ALA A 107 -10.00 6.21 16.96
CA ALA A 107 -9.03 5.76 17.96
C ALA A 107 -8.16 4.59 17.50
N PRO A 108 -8.67 3.57 16.77
CA PRO A 108 -7.83 2.49 16.27
C PRO A 108 -6.73 2.97 15.32
N LEU A 109 -6.98 4.01 14.50
CA LEU A 109 -5.97 4.59 13.62
C LEU A 109 -4.80 5.18 14.41
N LEU A 110 -5.10 5.86 15.52
CA LEU A 110 -4.06 6.44 16.36
C LEU A 110 -3.28 5.35 17.11
N ALA A 111 -3.98 4.35 17.65
CA ALA A 111 -3.37 3.25 18.39
C ALA A 111 -2.46 2.39 17.49
N ARG A 112 -2.82 2.23 16.22
CA ARG A 112 -2.08 1.44 15.23
C ARG A 112 -1.19 2.28 14.31
N ALA A 113 -0.98 3.56 14.62
CA ALA A 113 -0.26 4.46 13.72
C ALA A 113 1.14 3.95 13.39
N GLU A 114 1.87 3.46 14.39
CA GLU A 114 3.23 2.91 14.21
C GLU A 114 3.22 1.63 13.37
N GLU A 115 2.32 0.69 13.66
CA GLU A 115 2.12 -0.54 12.87
C GLU A 115 1.85 -0.23 11.40
N ILE A 116 0.94 0.71 11.12
CA ILE A 116 0.60 1.15 9.76
C ILE A 116 1.81 1.78 9.07
N GLU A 117 2.57 2.63 9.77
CA GLU A 117 3.80 3.23 9.23
C GLU A 117 4.86 2.16 8.90
N GLN A 118 5.01 1.13 9.73
CA GLN A 118 5.91 0.01 9.48
C GLN A 118 5.46 -0.84 8.27
N LEU A 119 4.17 -1.15 8.16
CA LEU A 119 3.62 -1.85 7.01
C LEU A 119 3.81 -1.06 5.71
N ALA A 120 3.58 0.26 5.74
CA ALA A 120 3.82 1.13 4.60
C ALA A 120 5.30 1.13 4.18
N ALA A 121 6.21 1.23 5.16
CA ALA A 121 7.65 1.18 4.91
C ALA A 121 8.07 -0.17 4.30
N ALA A 122 7.53 -1.29 4.78
CA ALA A 122 7.81 -2.62 4.24
C ALA A 122 7.35 -2.75 2.77
N VAL A 123 6.13 -2.28 2.45
CA VAL A 123 5.62 -2.30 1.07
C VAL A 123 6.48 -1.42 0.15
N MET A 124 6.88 -0.24 0.61
CA MET A 124 7.76 0.64 -0.15
C MET A 124 9.15 0.04 -0.37
N ALA A 125 9.73 -0.57 0.66
CA ALA A 125 11.03 -1.22 0.59
C ALA A 125 11.03 -2.37 -0.42
N GLU A 126 9.99 -3.21 -0.41
CA GLU A 126 9.83 -4.30 -1.36
C GLU A 126 9.72 -3.80 -2.81
N ARG A 127 8.90 -2.76 -3.04
CA ARG A 127 8.77 -2.15 -4.38
C ARG A 127 10.10 -1.62 -4.88
N LEU A 128 10.85 -0.93 -4.01
CA LEU A 128 12.16 -0.37 -4.35
C LEU A 128 13.19 -1.46 -4.60
N HIS A 129 13.15 -2.56 -3.84
CA HIS A 129 14.00 -3.72 -4.05
C HIS A 129 13.77 -4.35 -5.42
N VAL A 130 12.51 -4.65 -5.76
CA VAL A 130 12.14 -5.17 -7.09
C VAL A 130 12.56 -4.22 -8.21
N GLN A 131 12.40 -2.90 -8.02
CA GLN A 131 12.86 -1.92 -9.00
C GLN A 131 14.38 -2.00 -9.21
N ARG A 132 15.16 -2.02 -8.12
CA ARG A 132 16.63 -2.12 -8.18
C ARG A 132 17.10 -3.43 -8.81
N LEU A 133 16.44 -4.55 -8.51
CA LEU A 133 16.75 -5.84 -9.15
C LEU A 133 16.56 -5.74 -10.67
N ARG A 134 15.44 -5.18 -11.14
CA ARG A 134 15.19 -5.00 -12.58
C ARG A 134 16.19 -4.08 -13.26
N GLU A 135 16.59 -3.00 -12.59
CA GLU A 135 17.63 -2.08 -13.08
C GLU A 135 18.97 -2.83 -13.21
N ARG A 136 19.38 -3.58 -12.18
CA ARG A 136 20.62 -4.37 -12.18
C ARG A 136 20.61 -5.46 -13.25
N ILE A 137 19.51 -6.20 -13.40
CA ILE A 137 19.33 -7.20 -14.46
C ILE A 137 19.49 -6.54 -15.84
N THR A 138 18.84 -5.40 -16.06
CA THR A 138 18.92 -4.67 -17.34
C THR A 138 20.35 -4.25 -17.66
N LEU A 139 21.10 -3.77 -16.66
CA LEU A 139 22.52 -3.43 -16.82
C LEU A 139 23.36 -4.67 -17.12
N CYS A 140 23.21 -5.74 -16.32
CA CYS A 140 23.98 -6.97 -16.49
C CYS A 140 23.77 -7.59 -17.87
N ARG A 141 22.52 -7.61 -18.37
CA ARG A 141 22.19 -8.06 -19.73
C ARG A 141 22.91 -7.26 -20.81
N ARG A 142 22.99 -5.94 -20.65
CA ARG A 142 23.68 -5.06 -21.59
C ARG A 142 25.19 -5.29 -21.55
N ASP A 143 25.75 -5.47 -20.36
CA ASP A 143 27.17 -5.72 -20.17
C ASP A 143 27.58 -7.05 -20.83
N ILE A 144 26.84 -8.14 -20.56
CA ILE A 144 27.10 -9.46 -21.17
C ILE A 144 27.06 -9.38 -22.69
N ALA A 145 26.02 -8.76 -23.26
CA ALA A 145 25.89 -8.63 -24.71
C ALA A 145 27.08 -7.88 -25.33
N LYS A 146 27.55 -6.79 -24.69
CA LYS A 146 28.70 -6.02 -25.15
C LYS A 146 30.02 -6.76 -25.00
N LEU A 147 30.19 -7.54 -23.93
CA LEU A 147 31.40 -8.34 -23.72
C LEU A 147 31.52 -9.43 -24.79
N ILE A 148 30.42 -10.11 -25.10
CA ILE A 148 30.37 -11.12 -26.18
C ILE A 148 30.67 -10.46 -27.53
N GLU A 149 30.01 -9.33 -27.83
CA GLU A 149 30.23 -8.58 -29.07
C GLU A 149 31.70 -8.18 -29.23
N ALA A 150 32.30 -7.56 -28.21
CA ALA A 150 33.71 -7.14 -28.23
C ALA A 150 34.67 -8.33 -28.38
N ALA A 151 34.42 -9.43 -27.67
CA ALA A 151 35.29 -10.59 -27.73
C ALA A 151 35.25 -11.29 -29.10
N VAL A 152 34.09 -11.29 -29.75
CA VAL A 152 33.93 -11.77 -31.13
C VAL A 152 34.61 -10.81 -32.12
N GLU A 153 34.48 -9.51 -31.94
CA GLU A 153 35.15 -8.49 -32.79
C GLU A 153 36.68 -8.54 -32.68
N GLU A 154 37.21 -8.80 -31.49
CA GLU A 154 38.65 -8.88 -31.20
C GLU A 154 39.25 -10.29 -31.44
N ASP A 155 38.47 -11.25 -31.95
CA ASP A 155 38.87 -12.64 -32.19
C ASP A 155 39.49 -13.33 -30.96
N ILE A 156 38.96 -13.01 -29.77
CA ILE A 156 39.41 -13.62 -28.51
C ILE A 156 39.02 -15.10 -28.53
N PRO A 157 39.94 -16.04 -28.24
CA PRO A 157 39.59 -17.46 -28.21
C PRO A 157 38.63 -17.77 -27.06
N GLY A 158 37.48 -18.39 -27.36
CA GLY A 158 36.47 -18.78 -26.38
C GLY A 158 35.20 -19.35 -27.01
N ASP A 159 34.38 -20.04 -26.21
CA ASP A 159 33.05 -20.52 -26.62
C ASP A 159 31.98 -19.43 -26.42
N TRP A 160 32.10 -18.34 -27.17
CA TRP A 160 31.18 -17.20 -27.10
C TRP A 160 29.75 -17.56 -27.50
N GLN A 161 29.59 -18.54 -28.40
CA GLN A 161 28.29 -19.03 -28.84
C GLN A 161 27.58 -19.83 -27.74
N GLY A 162 28.31 -20.67 -27.01
CA GLY A 162 27.81 -21.37 -25.83
C GLY A 162 27.37 -20.40 -24.74
N LEU A 163 28.23 -19.41 -24.42
CA LEU A 163 27.93 -18.39 -23.42
C LEU A 163 26.70 -17.53 -23.81
N TYR A 164 26.58 -17.16 -25.08
CA TYR A 164 25.39 -16.44 -25.57
C TYR A 164 24.11 -17.29 -25.49
N SER A 165 24.21 -18.60 -25.71
CA SER A 165 23.07 -19.53 -25.61
C SER A 165 22.62 -19.69 -24.15
N GLU A 166 23.56 -19.89 -23.22
CA GLU A 166 23.28 -19.92 -21.78
C GLU A 166 22.61 -18.62 -21.31
N PHE A 167 23.16 -17.47 -21.71
CA PHE A 167 22.58 -16.16 -21.44
C PHE A 167 21.14 -16.04 -21.94
N ARG A 168 20.85 -16.51 -23.15
CA ARG A 168 19.50 -16.46 -23.73
C ARG A 168 18.53 -17.32 -22.93
N ASP A 169 18.91 -18.56 -22.61
CA ASP A 169 18.06 -19.51 -21.89
C ASP A 169 17.66 -18.98 -20.52
N LEU A 170 18.58 -18.30 -19.81
CA LEU A 170 18.29 -17.63 -18.54
C LEU A 170 17.21 -16.55 -18.67
N ILE A 171 17.25 -15.75 -19.75
CA ILE A 171 16.27 -14.68 -19.99
C ILE A 171 14.92 -15.24 -20.43
N GLU A 172 14.91 -16.26 -21.29
CA GLU A 172 13.70 -16.88 -21.81
C GLU A 172 12.99 -17.76 -20.75
N GLY A 173 13.73 -18.24 -19.74
CA GLY A 173 13.20 -19.00 -18.62
C GLY A 173 12.33 -18.21 -17.65
N LEU A 174 12.25 -16.88 -17.75
CA LEU A 174 11.45 -16.08 -16.83
C LEU A 174 9.95 -16.05 -17.16
N PRO A 175 9.08 -16.17 -16.15
CA PRO A 175 7.65 -15.97 -16.35
C PRO A 175 7.35 -14.48 -16.62
N ARG A 176 6.17 -14.21 -17.21
CA ARG A 176 5.70 -12.83 -17.49
C ARG A 176 5.56 -11.95 -16.24
N SER A 177 5.37 -12.55 -15.07
CA SER A 177 5.25 -11.85 -13.78
C SER A 177 6.11 -12.56 -12.75
N PRO A 178 7.44 -12.32 -12.76
CA PRO A 178 8.34 -12.99 -11.85
C PRO A 178 8.18 -12.49 -10.42
N THR A 179 8.35 -13.41 -9.49
CA THR A 179 8.48 -13.12 -8.07
C THR A 179 9.83 -12.45 -7.79
N THR A 180 9.94 -11.76 -6.65
CA THR A 180 11.20 -11.16 -6.20
C THR A 180 12.33 -12.19 -6.13
N ALA A 181 12.07 -13.37 -5.58
CA ALA A 181 13.05 -14.46 -5.51
C ALA A 181 13.55 -14.93 -6.89
N GLN A 182 12.67 -14.94 -7.90
CA GLN A 182 13.08 -15.28 -9.27
C GLN A 182 13.94 -14.18 -9.90
N LEU A 183 13.70 -12.91 -9.57
CA LEU A 183 14.55 -11.81 -10.01
C LEU A 183 15.92 -11.82 -9.32
N GLU A 184 15.98 -12.19 -8.05
CA GLU A 184 17.24 -12.38 -7.31
C GLU A 184 18.07 -13.50 -7.92
N LEU A 185 17.46 -14.68 -8.11
CA LEU A 185 18.13 -15.82 -8.73
C LEU A 185 18.67 -15.49 -10.12
N LEU A 186 17.85 -14.87 -10.98
CA LEU A 186 18.29 -14.47 -12.31
C LEU A 186 19.49 -13.52 -12.24
N LEU A 187 19.46 -12.55 -11.33
CA LEU A 187 20.54 -11.59 -11.21
C LEU A 187 21.85 -12.26 -10.80
N ASP A 188 21.79 -13.23 -9.90
CA ASP A 188 22.95 -14.01 -9.48
C ASP A 188 23.50 -14.84 -10.64
N GLU A 189 22.63 -15.53 -11.40
CA GLU A 189 22.99 -16.31 -12.60
C GLU A 189 23.63 -15.43 -13.68
N LEU A 190 23.03 -14.29 -14.01
CA LEU A 190 23.59 -13.33 -14.97
C LEU A 190 24.92 -12.75 -14.50
N THR A 191 25.08 -12.51 -13.19
CA THR A 191 26.35 -12.02 -12.66
C THR A 191 27.44 -13.09 -12.79
N GLY A 192 27.10 -14.37 -12.61
CA GLY A 192 27.99 -15.50 -12.89
C GLY A 192 28.46 -15.52 -14.35
N VAL A 193 27.52 -15.46 -15.30
CA VAL A 193 27.83 -15.42 -16.74
C VAL A 193 28.73 -14.23 -17.12
N ARG A 194 28.56 -13.07 -16.48
CA ARG A 194 29.38 -11.88 -16.75
C ARG A 194 30.81 -11.97 -16.22
N THR A 195 31.07 -12.80 -15.21
CA THR A 195 32.36 -12.86 -14.51
C THR A 195 33.24 -14.06 -14.88
N ASN A 196 32.67 -15.04 -15.58
CA ASN A 196 33.42 -16.10 -16.26
C ASN A 196 33.99 -15.61 -17.58
#